data_AF-A0A4Y8LR42-F1
#
_entry.id   AF-A0A4Y8LR42-F1
#
_cell.length_a   1.000
_cell.length_b   1.000
_cell.length_c   1.000
_cell.angle_alpha   90.00
_cell.angle_beta   90.00
_cell.angle_gamma   90.00
#
_symmetry.space_group_name_H-M   'P 1'
#
loop_
_entity.id
_entity.type
_entity.pdbx_description
1 polymer ?
#
loop_
_entity_poly.entity_id
_entity_poly.type
_entity_poly.pdbx_seq_one_letter_code
_entity_poly.pdbx_strand_id
1 'polypeptide(L)'
;MSVVEKCLNITKSIYNIILDGSEETRDDWTSEVNQLLDEREKILPLIKEPFTTEEREMSNQIMQINNKIEEGLVKNRAVIQDNIHGLRAKKTNVKKYIDPYDQVNRDGTFYDKRK
;
A
#
# COMPACT_ATOMS: atom_id res chain seq x y z
N MET A 1 -5.90 -31.52 -8.10
CA MET A 1 -5.36 -30.15 -7.98
C MET A 1 -4.27 -30.17 -6.92
N SER A 2 -3.01 -29.94 -7.29
CA SER A 2 -1.86 -29.99 -6.37
C SER A 2 -1.87 -28.79 -5.40
N VAL A 3 -1.22 -28.93 -4.25
CA VAL A 3 -1.00 -27.81 -3.30
C VAL A 3 -0.22 -26.68 -3.98
N VAL A 4 0.77 -27.03 -4.81
CA VAL A 4 1.58 -26.06 -5.57
C VAL A 4 0.73 -25.31 -6.59
N GLU A 5 -0.15 -26.02 -7.28
CA GLU A 5 -1.10 -25.45 -8.25
C GLU A 5 -2.06 -24.45 -7.58
N LYS A 6 -2.58 -24.79 -6.39
CA LYS A 6 -3.40 -23.85 -5.60
C LYS A 6 -2.63 -22.60 -5.21
N CYS A 7 -1.38 -22.76 -4.75
CA CYS A 7 -0.52 -21.62 -4.41
C CYS A 7 -0.24 -20.73 -5.63
N LEU A 8 -0.02 -21.32 -6.81
CA LEU A 8 0.15 -20.59 -8.06
C LEU A 8 -1.12 -19.79 -8.42
N ASN A 9 -2.30 -20.39 -8.29
CA ASN A 9 -3.56 -19.71 -8.57
C ASN A 9 -3.78 -18.52 -7.64
N ILE A 10 -3.58 -18.67 -6.33
CA ILE A 10 -3.69 -17.56 -5.38
C ILE A 10 -2.66 -16.46 -5.70
N THR A 11 -1.43 -16.85 -6.02
CA THR A 11 -0.37 -15.90 -6.41
C THR A 11 -0.78 -15.11 -7.67
N LYS A 12 -1.42 -15.74 -8.65
CA LYS A 12 -1.96 -15.05 -9.84
C LYS A 12 -3.12 -14.12 -9.48
N SER A 13 -4.03 -14.52 -8.60
CA SER A 13 -5.14 -13.66 -8.14
C SER A 13 -4.62 -12.40 -7.46
N ILE A 14 -3.64 -12.53 -6.55
CA ILE A 14 -3.00 -11.37 -5.89
C ILE A 14 -2.39 -10.44 -6.94
N TYR A 15 -1.68 -11.00 -7.92
CA TYR A 15 -1.07 -10.19 -8.98
C TYR A 15 -2.09 -9.42 -9.83
N ASN A 16 -3.20 -10.06 -10.20
CA ASN A 16 -4.25 -9.40 -10.96
C ASN A 16 -4.88 -8.25 -10.17
N ILE A 17 -5.21 -8.47 -8.90
CA ILE A 17 -5.76 -7.41 -8.05
C ILE A 17 -4.78 -6.24 -7.94
N ILE A 18 -3.47 -6.51 -7.80
CA ILE A 18 -2.45 -5.46 -7.78
C ILE A 18 -2.37 -4.66 -9.08
N LEU A 19 -2.62 -5.29 -10.23
CA LEU A 19 -2.68 -4.60 -11.52
C LEU A 19 -3.96 -3.78 -11.70
N ASP A 20 -5.09 -4.28 -11.22
CA ASP A 20 -6.42 -3.69 -11.43
C ASP A 20 -6.74 -2.55 -10.44
N GLY A 21 -5.93 -2.36 -9.38
CA GLY A 21 -6.19 -1.41 -8.30
C GLY A 21 -6.42 0.03 -8.80
N SER A 22 -7.66 0.51 -8.68
CA SER A 22 -8.03 1.92 -8.88
C SER A 22 -8.13 2.65 -7.52
N GLU A 23 -7.93 3.97 -7.50
CA GLU A 23 -8.00 4.74 -6.24
C GLU A 23 -9.41 4.73 -5.60
N GLU A 24 -10.48 4.51 -6.38
CA GLU A 24 -11.86 4.57 -5.90
C GLU A 24 -12.29 3.36 -5.05
N THR A 25 -11.66 2.19 -5.22
CA THR A 25 -12.03 0.94 -4.53
C THR A 25 -10.98 0.48 -3.53
N ARG A 26 -10.14 1.41 -3.05
CA ARG A 26 -8.89 1.10 -2.35
C ARG A 26 -9.05 0.38 -1.00
N ASP A 27 -10.14 0.62 -0.27
CA ASP A 27 -10.41 -0.09 0.99
C ASP A 27 -10.82 -1.55 0.73
N ASP A 28 -11.73 -1.78 -0.22
CA ASP A 28 -12.15 -3.13 -0.63
C ASP A 28 -10.98 -3.92 -1.22
N TRP A 29 -10.17 -3.26 -2.05
CA TRP A 29 -8.93 -3.80 -2.61
C TRP A 29 -7.96 -4.25 -1.52
N THR A 30 -7.74 -3.44 -0.49
CA THR A 30 -6.82 -3.76 0.61
C THR A 30 -7.29 -4.99 1.38
N SER A 31 -8.60 -5.09 1.63
CA SER A 31 -9.20 -6.26 2.28
C SER A 31 -9.01 -7.53 1.44
N GLU A 32 -9.29 -7.47 0.15
CA GLU A 32 -9.18 -8.61 -0.77
C GLU A 32 -7.74 -9.13 -0.89
N VAL A 33 -6.76 -8.21 -1.05
CA VAL A 33 -5.34 -8.58 -1.09
C VAL A 33 -4.89 -9.26 0.21
N ASN A 34 -5.30 -8.75 1.38
CA ASN A 34 -4.95 -9.35 2.67
C ASN A 34 -5.56 -10.74 2.83
N GLN A 35 -6.81 -10.95 2.43
CA GLN A 35 -7.45 -12.27 2.49
C GLN A 35 -6.69 -13.30 1.65
N LEU A 36 -6.29 -12.95 0.43
CA LEU A 36 -5.53 -13.85 -0.43
C LEU A 36 -4.12 -14.12 0.10
N LEU A 37 -3.48 -13.13 0.72
CA LEU A 37 -2.18 -13.33 1.39
C LEU A 37 -2.30 -14.30 2.56
N ASP A 38 -3.33 -14.16 3.40
CA ASP A 38 -3.60 -15.06 4.53
C ASP A 38 -3.89 -16.50 4.05
N GLU A 39 -4.65 -16.65 2.96
CA GLU A 39 -4.90 -17.96 2.34
C GLU A 39 -3.61 -18.59 1.82
N ARG A 40 -2.76 -17.80 1.16
CA ARG A 40 -1.46 -18.26 0.67
C ARG A 40 -0.55 -18.70 1.82
N GLU A 41 -0.48 -17.93 2.90
CA GLU A 41 0.34 -18.24 4.08
C GLU A 41 -0.04 -19.60 4.69
N LYS A 42 -1.33 -19.94 4.74
CA LYS A 42 -1.80 -21.24 5.25
C LYS A 42 -1.39 -22.41 4.36
N ILE A 43 -1.21 -22.19 3.06
CA ILE A 43 -0.92 -23.24 2.07
C ILE A 43 0.58 -23.48 1.91
N LEU A 44 1.41 -22.44 2.07
CA LEU A 44 2.88 -22.55 1.92
C LEU A 44 3.50 -23.69 2.76
N PRO A 45 3.15 -23.91 4.04
CA PRO A 45 3.70 -25.01 4.85
C PRO A 45 3.31 -26.41 4.37
N LEU A 46 2.27 -26.51 3.54
CA LEU A 46 1.79 -27.78 3.00
C LEU A 46 2.56 -28.21 1.74
N ILE A 47 3.36 -27.31 1.17
CA ILE A 47 4.23 -27.59 0.02
C ILE A 47 5.46 -28.34 0.53
N LYS A 48 5.49 -29.65 0.29
CA LYS A 48 6.56 -30.55 0.74
C LYS A 48 7.10 -31.38 -0.42
N GLU A 49 8.39 -31.69 -0.33
CA GLU A 49 9.08 -32.60 -1.24
C GLU A 49 8.59 -34.06 -1.06
N PRO A 50 8.69 -34.90 -2.10
CA PRO A 50 9.32 -34.67 -3.40
C PRO A 50 8.39 -34.03 -4.45
N PHE A 51 8.91 -33.05 -5.20
CA PHE A 51 8.18 -32.37 -6.28
C PHE A 51 8.31 -33.08 -7.62
N THR A 52 7.22 -33.09 -8.40
CA THR A 52 7.26 -33.46 -9.81
C THR A 52 7.93 -32.37 -10.66
N THR A 53 8.32 -32.70 -11.89
CA THR A 53 8.87 -31.70 -12.84
C THR A 53 7.90 -30.54 -13.08
N GLU A 54 6.61 -30.83 -13.19
CA GLU A 54 5.55 -29.82 -13.37
C GLU A 54 5.45 -28.90 -12.15
N GLU A 55 5.52 -29.44 -10.93
CA GLU A 55 5.46 -28.65 -9.69
C GLU A 55 6.70 -27.75 -9.51
N ARG A 56 7.87 -28.18 -10.00
CA ARG A 56 9.07 -27.32 -10.04
C ARG A 56 8.86 -26.14 -10.99
N GLU A 57 8.28 -26.37 -12.15
CA GLU A 57 7.98 -25.30 -13.09
C GLU A 57 6.96 -24.31 -12.52
N MET A 58 5.90 -24.81 -11.89
CA MET A 58 4.92 -23.96 -11.19
C MET A 58 5.58 -23.16 -10.06
N SER A 59 6.50 -23.75 -9.30
CA SER A 59 7.25 -23.06 -8.24
C SER A 59 8.10 -21.92 -8.79
N ASN A 60 8.77 -22.13 -9.93
CA ASN A 60 9.50 -21.07 -10.62
C ASN A 60 8.58 -19.93 -11.07
N GLN A 61 7.40 -20.26 -11.61
CA GLN A 61 6.39 -19.25 -11.96
C GLN A 61 5.91 -18.47 -10.73
N ILE A 62 5.68 -19.14 -9.60
CA ILE A 62 5.33 -18.49 -8.33
C ILE A 62 6.39 -17.46 -7.96
N MET A 63 7.68 -17.82 -8.00
CA MET A 63 8.77 -16.89 -7.66
C MET A 63 8.81 -15.67 -8.59
N GLN A 64 8.64 -15.88 -9.90
CA GLN A 64 8.62 -14.78 -10.88
C GLN A 64 7.47 -13.81 -10.65
N ILE A 65 6.27 -14.32 -10.37
CA ILE A 65 5.09 -13.49 -10.09
C ILE A 65 5.23 -12.79 -8.73
N ASN A 66 5.80 -13.47 -7.73
CA ASN A 66 6.01 -12.92 -6.39
C ASN A 66 6.88 -11.65 -6.42
N ASN A 67 7.93 -11.63 -7.25
CA ASN A 67 8.76 -10.43 -7.41
C ASN A 67 7.95 -9.25 -7.96
N LYS A 68 7.05 -9.49 -8.93
CA LYS A 68 6.20 -8.43 -9.48
C LYS A 68 5.15 -7.94 -8.49
N ILE A 69 4.61 -8.85 -7.68
CA ILE A 69 3.71 -8.52 -6.56
C ILE A 69 4.41 -7.58 -5.59
N GLU A 70 5.63 -7.91 -5.18
CA GLU A 70 6.42 -7.10 -4.25
C GLU A 70 6.68 -5.69 -4.79
N GLU A 71 7.10 -5.57 -6.06
CA GLU A 71 7.26 -4.28 -6.72
C GLU A 71 5.95 -3.46 -6.75
N GLY A 72 4.82 -4.12 -7.06
CA GLY A 72 3.51 -3.47 -7.09
C GLY A 72 3.04 -2.98 -5.72
N LEU A 73 3.28 -3.75 -4.67
CA LEU A 73 2.97 -3.36 -3.29
C LEU A 73 3.82 -2.17 -2.82
N VAL A 74 5.12 -2.17 -3.15
CA VAL A 74 6.02 -1.03 -2.84
C VAL A 74 5.55 0.25 -3.52
N LYS A 75 5.18 0.17 -4.81
CA LYS A 75 4.63 1.32 -5.56
C LYS A 75 3.34 1.83 -4.94
N ASN A 76 2.39 0.94 -4.64
CA ASN A 76 1.14 1.31 -3.98
C ASN A 76 1.39 2.00 -2.65
N ARG A 77 2.28 1.44 -1.81
CA ARG A 77 2.67 2.05 -0.53
C ARG A 77 3.18 3.49 -0.70
N ALA A 78 4.03 3.74 -1.70
CA ALA A 78 4.54 5.08 -1.97
C ALA A 78 3.41 6.06 -2.34
N VAL A 79 2.47 5.65 -3.20
CA VAL A 79 1.28 6.45 -3.55
C VAL A 79 0.43 6.76 -2.31
N ILE A 80 0.27 5.80 -1.39
CA ILE A 80 -0.44 6.04 -0.12
C ILE A 80 0.24 7.12 0.71
N GLN A 81 1.57 7.05 0.83
CA GLN A 81 2.36 8.00 1.60
C GLN A 81 2.23 9.41 1.01
N ASP A 82 2.38 9.55 -0.31
CA ASP A 82 2.25 10.83 -1.00
C ASP A 82 0.86 11.45 -0.82
N ASN A 83 -0.20 10.65 -0.93
CA ASN A 83 -1.57 11.13 -0.68
C ASN A 83 -1.75 11.65 0.75
N ILE A 84 -1.19 10.96 1.76
CA ILE A 84 -1.22 11.42 3.16
C ILE A 84 -0.45 12.73 3.33
N HIS A 85 0.73 12.86 2.71
CA HIS A 85 1.52 14.09 2.74
C HIS A 85 0.78 15.26 2.09
N GLY A 86 0.16 15.04 0.93
CA GLY A 86 -0.67 16.03 0.24
C GLY A 86 -1.86 16.51 1.09
N LEU A 87 -2.58 15.59 1.74
CA LEU A 87 -3.70 15.94 2.64
C LEU A 87 -3.23 16.79 3.84
N ARG A 88 -2.08 16.45 4.44
CA ARG A 88 -1.49 17.24 5.54
C ARG A 88 -1.07 18.64 5.09
N ALA A 89 -0.45 18.76 3.91
CA ALA A 89 -0.07 20.04 3.33
C ALA A 89 -1.30 20.92 3.04
N LYS A 90 -2.36 20.34 2.44
CA LYS A 90 -3.63 21.04 2.18
C LYS A 90 -4.27 21.53 3.48
N LYS A 91 -4.33 20.70 4.52
CA LYS A 91 -4.86 21.09 5.84
C LYS A 91 -4.07 22.25 6.46
N THR A 92 -2.74 22.23 6.33
CA THR A 92 -1.86 23.28 6.84
C THR A 92 -2.05 24.60 6.10
N ASN A 93 -2.15 24.55 4.76
CA ASN A 93 -2.41 25.73 3.94
C ASN A 93 -3.79 26.33 4.24
N VAL A 94 -4.84 25.51 4.32
CA VAL A 94 -6.19 25.98 4.69
C VAL A 94 -6.19 26.65 6.07
N LYS A 95 -5.50 26.09 7.07
CA LYS A 95 -5.39 26.72 8.40
C LYS A 95 -4.66 28.08 8.35
N LYS A 96 -3.61 28.23 7.54
CA LYS A 96 -2.88 29.49 7.36
C LYS A 96 -3.72 30.59 6.69
N TYR A 97 -4.65 30.23 5.81
CA TYR A 97 -5.54 31.18 5.14
C TYR A 97 -6.75 31.57 6.00
N ILE A 98 -7.30 30.64 6.78
CA ILE A 98 -8.49 30.89 7.62
C ILE A 98 -8.12 31.66 8.89
N ASP A 99 -6.89 31.52 9.40
CA ASP A 99 -6.46 32.23 10.60
C ASP A 99 -5.16 33.03 10.38
N PRO A 100 -5.22 34.19 9.68
CA PRO A 100 -4.07 35.06 9.46
C PRO A 100 -3.56 35.75 10.73
N TYR A 101 -4.27 35.63 11.85
CA TYR A 101 -4.03 36.39 13.07
C TYR A 101 -3.70 35.53 14.30
N ASP A 102 -3.80 34.20 14.25
CA ASP A 102 -3.35 33.30 15.33
C ASP A 102 -1.84 33.41 15.61
N GLN A 103 -1.06 33.84 14.60
CA GLN A 103 0.37 34.11 14.73
C GLN A 103 0.70 35.59 14.98
N VAL A 104 -0.25 36.38 15.49
CA VAL A 104 0.11 37.64 16.15
C VAL A 104 0.81 37.26 17.46
N ASN A 105 2.13 37.07 17.37
CA ASN A 105 3.01 37.10 18.52
C ASN A 105 2.68 38.38 19.31
N ARG A 106 2.02 38.20 20.45
CA ARG A 106 1.83 39.27 21.45
C ARG A 106 3.16 39.52 22.15
N ASP A 107 4.16 39.96 21.41
CA ASP A 107 5.39 40.45 22.01
C ASP A 107 5.46 41.97 21.81
N GLY A 108 5.09 42.67 22.89
CA GLY A 108 5.60 44.00 23.22
C GLY A 108 5.31 45.13 22.24
N THR A 109 4.24 45.86 22.52
CA THR A 109 3.96 47.25 22.11
C THR A 109 5.21 48.16 22.03
N PHE A 110 5.34 48.93 20.94
CA PHE A 110 5.97 50.26 20.98
C PHE A 110 5.06 51.27 20.26
N TYR A 111 4.22 51.95 21.05
CA TYR A 111 3.65 53.24 20.64
C TYR A 111 4.70 54.29 20.96
N ASP A 112 5.43 54.75 19.94
CA ASP A 112 6.19 55.98 20.08
C ASP A 112 5.18 57.14 20.15
N LYS A 113 4.88 57.55 21.38
CA LYS A 113 4.19 58.81 21.66
C LYS A 113 5.12 59.67 22.49
N ARG A 114 5.73 60.67 21.82
CA ARG A 114 5.96 62.09 22.22
C ARG A 114 7.13 62.61 21.35
N LYS A 115 7.11 63.81 20.77
CA LYS A 115 6.37 65.04 21.04
C LYS A 115 6.41 65.92 19.79
#